data_AF-A0A7S4PKY7-F1
#
_entry.id   AF-A0A7S4PKY7-F1
#
_cell.length_a   1.000
_cell.length_b   1.000
_cell.length_c   1.000
_cell.angle_alpha   90.00
_cell.angle_beta   90.00
_cell.angle_gamma   90.00
#
_symmetry.space_group_name_H-M   'P 1'
#
loop_
_entity.id
_entity.type
_entity.pdbx_description
1 polymer ?
#
loop_
_entity_poly.entity_id
_entity_poly.type
_entity_poly.pdbx_seq_one_letter_code
_entity_poly.pdbx_strand_id
1 'polypeptide(L)'
;MVVTRVKVRTVTSLMCLTREVMRDDGELDRIIEQGVKNNKTMESELVARGFEVQSLRISTNSFEDYLSIDDDHKFAQELELIRNTLSRHGANFFNFGPARSAIGLSRVPSLLESMELAFASCDLLPSQSLDEIDLAWMGKVADCCSTLADGGSNNFRFCAFANAPHGIPFFPVSYHKSGSPPSFSIALENAELVREVFSNEPHDEATRVQTCMQSLKHELELICKRVEEAALEVEQKNGFNYLGIDTSINPALSREGSVAYAFESLLRKEFRFGGAGTLGIARALTSVVKDIPVKRVGYCGLMLPILEDL
;
A
#
# COMPACT_ATOMS: atom_id res chain seq x y z
N MET A 1 -29.36 3.30 0.00
CA MET A 1 -27.93 2.94 -0.01
C MET A 1 -27.17 4.10 0.60
N VAL A 2 -26.53 3.90 1.76
CA VAL A 2 -25.57 4.89 2.26
C VAL A 2 -24.35 4.76 1.36
N VAL A 3 -24.08 5.75 0.52
CA VAL A 3 -22.82 5.82 -0.22
C VAL A 3 -21.73 5.95 0.85
N THR A 4 -20.93 4.91 1.05
CA THR A 4 -19.81 4.98 1.99
C THR A 4 -18.77 5.91 1.38
N ARG A 5 -18.51 7.05 2.05
CA ARG A 5 -17.51 8.07 1.67
C ARG A 5 -16.05 7.63 1.88
N VAL A 6 -15.89 6.35 2.17
CA VAL A 6 -14.63 5.64 2.28
C VAL A 6 -14.72 4.48 1.32
N LYS A 7 -13.69 4.34 0.50
CA LYS A 7 -13.53 3.23 -0.43
C LYS A 7 -12.42 2.32 0.07
N VAL A 8 -12.45 1.07 -0.37
CA VAL A 8 -11.32 0.17 -0.19
C VAL A 8 -10.37 0.40 -1.35
N ARG A 9 -9.25 1.07 -1.06
CA ARG A 9 -8.19 1.35 -2.03
C ARG A 9 -7.65 0.07 -2.63
N THR A 10 -7.39 -0.92 -1.79
CA THR A 10 -6.91 -2.23 -2.23
C THR A 10 -7.21 -3.33 -1.25
N VAL A 11 -7.40 -4.53 -1.79
CA VAL A 11 -7.12 -5.79 -1.09
C VAL A 11 -5.83 -6.37 -1.69
N THR A 12 -4.85 -6.63 -0.84
CA THR A 12 -3.53 -7.13 -1.26
C THR A 12 -3.29 -8.51 -0.69
N SER A 13 -3.19 -9.51 -1.57
CA SER A 13 -2.74 -10.86 -1.22
C SER A 13 -1.20 -10.90 -1.21
N LEU A 14 -0.65 -11.44 -0.14
CA LEU A 14 0.78 -11.51 0.15
C LEU A 14 1.23 -12.97 0.12
N MET A 15 2.16 -13.28 -0.78
CA MET A 15 2.57 -14.65 -1.06
C MET A 15 4.08 -14.79 -1.04
N CYS A 16 4.57 -15.96 -0.64
CA CYS A 16 5.99 -16.27 -0.75
C CYS A 16 6.24 -17.10 -2.00
N LEU A 17 7.19 -16.66 -2.82
CA LEU A 17 7.75 -17.43 -3.93
C LEU A 17 9.17 -17.87 -3.57
N THR A 18 9.59 -18.99 -4.12
CA THR A 18 10.94 -19.54 -3.98
C THR A 18 11.46 -19.99 -5.35
N ARG A 19 12.77 -20.22 -5.45
CA ARG A 19 13.37 -20.80 -6.67
C ARG A 19 12.82 -22.19 -7.02
N GLU A 20 12.29 -22.93 -6.04
CA GLU A 20 11.65 -24.22 -6.29
C GLU A 20 10.29 -24.03 -6.96
N VAL A 21 9.48 -23.07 -6.48
CA VAL A 21 8.23 -22.68 -7.12
C VAL A 21 8.46 -22.22 -8.56
N MET A 22 9.52 -21.45 -8.82
CA MET A 22 9.85 -20.98 -10.17
C MET A 22 10.28 -22.09 -11.15
N ARG A 23 10.56 -23.30 -10.65
CA ARG A 23 10.89 -24.47 -11.49
C ARG A 23 9.69 -25.39 -11.72
N ASP A 24 8.57 -25.12 -11.06
CA ASP A 24 7.34 -25.89 -11.16
C ASP A 24 6.19 -24.94 -11.55
N ASP A 25 5.93 -24.86 -12.86
CA ASP A 25 4.87 -24.03 -13.43
C ASP A 25 3.50 -24.29 -12.79
N GLY A 26 3.23 -25.55 -12.39
CA GLY A 26 1.97 -25.92 -11.74
C GLY A 26 1.83 -25.38 -10.33
N GLU A 27 2.93 -25.34 -9.58
CA GLU A 27 2.94 -24.77 -8.23
C GLU A 27 2.84 -23.24 -8.27
N LEU A 28 3.55 -22.57 -9.18
CA LEU A 28 3.40 -21.12 -9.39
C LEU A 28 1.96 -20.78 -9.77
N ASP A 29 1.37 -21.56 -10.68
CA ASP A 29 -0.02 -21.38 -11.11
C ASP A 29 -0.99 -21.45 -9.94
N ARG A 30 -0.88 -22.50 -9.13
CA ARG A 30 -1.72 -22.74 -7.95
C ARG A 30 -1.60 -21.62 -6.91
N ILE A 31 -0.39 -21.12 -6.68
CA ILE A 31 -0.12 -20.01 -5.77
C ILE A 31 -0.83 -18.74 -6.27
N ILE A 32 -0.61 -18.34 -7.52
CA ILE A 32 -1.23 -17.13 -8.07
C ILE A 32 -2.76 -17.26 -8.10
N GLU A 33 -3.31 -18.41 -8.51
CA GLU A 33 -4.74 -18.68 -8.48
C GLU A 33 -5.34 -18.46 -7.09
N GLN A 34 -4.68 -18.99 -6.06
CA GLN A 34 -5.16 -18.87 -4.68
C GLN A 34 -5.15 -17.41 -4.20
N GLY A 35 -4.12 -16.63 -4.53
CA GLY A 35 -4.08 -15.19 -4.23
C GLY A 35 -5.21 -14.42 -4.92
N VAL A 36 -5.47 -14.70 -6.20
CA VAL A 36 -6.59 -14.09 -6.95
C VAL A 36 -7.94 -14.47 -6.35
N LYS A 37 -8.13 -15.75 -5.99
CA LYS A 37 -9.36 -16.24 -5.36
C LYS A 37 -9.61 -15.57 -4.01
N ASN A 38 -8.56 -15.41 -3.19
CA ASN A 38 -8.66 -14.71 -1.91
C ASN A 38 -9.11 -13.25 -2.11
N ASN A 39 -8.46 -12.52 -3.02
CA ASN A 39 -8.81 -11.14 -3.34
C ASN A 39 -10.26 -11.00 -3.83
N LYS A 40 -10.71 -11.85 -4.75
CA LYS A 40 -12.09 -11.84 -5.27
C LYS A 40 -13.14 -12.16 -4.21
N THR A 41 -12.81 -13.06 -3.28
CA THR A 41 -13.69 -13.37 -2.14
C THR A 41 -13.82 -12.15 -1.23
N MET A 42 -12.70 -11.52 -0.88
CA MET A 42 -12.69 -10.31 -0.05
C MET A 42 -13.45 -9.15 -0.71
N GLU A 43 -13.25 -8.95 -2.01
CA GLU A 43 -14.00 -7.97 -2.79
C GLU A 43 -15.51 -8.22 -2.70
N SER A 44 -15.94 -9.46 -2.91
CA SER A 44 -17.36 -9.82 -2.85
C SER A 44 -17.98 -9.53 -1.47
N GLU A 45 -17.27 -9.85 -0.39
CA GLU A 45 -17.73 -9.59 0.99
C GLU A 45 -17.81 -8.08 1.29
N LEU A 46 -16.85 -7.29 0.79
CA LEU A 46 -16.84 -5.83 0.95
C LEU A 46 -17.97 -5.17 0.15
N VAL A 47 -18.18 -5.60 -1.08
CA VAL A 47 -19.27 -5.11 -1.95
C VAL A 47 -20.62 -5.46 -1.36
N ALA A 48 -20.80 -6.66 -0.80
CA ALA A 48 -22.03 -7.05 -0.09
C ALA A 48 -22.31 -6.14 1.13
N ARG A 49 -21.26 -5.59 1.76
CA ARG A 49 -21.35 -4.61 2.84
C ARG A 49 -21.43 -3.15 2.33
N GLY A 50 -21.48 -2.93 1.02
CA GLY A 50 -21.69 -1.63 0.39
C GLY A 50 -20.43 -0.80 0.17
N PHE A 51 -19.23 -1.41 0.26
CA PHE A 51 -17.98 -0.74 -0.09
C PHE A 51 -17.66 -0.87 -1.59
N GLU A 52 -17.08 0.18 -2.16
CA GLU A 52 -16.39 0.11 -3.45
C GLU A 52 -14.96 -0.40 -3.22
N VAL A 53 -14.51 -1.37 -4.02
CA VAL A 53 -13.13 -1.87 -4.04
C VAL A 53 -12.47 -1.41 -5.33
N GLN A 54 -11.37 -0.68 -5.24
CA GLN A 54 -10.76 -0.03 -6.40
C GLN A 54 -9.69 -0.88 -7.09
N SER A 55 -8.96 -1.70 -6.32
CA SER A 55 -7.91 -2.56 -6.88
C SER A 55 -7.73 -3.84 -6.08
N LEU A 56 -7.30 -4.90 -6.78
CA LEU A 56 -6.90 -6.18 -6.22
C LEU A 56 -5.44 -6.40 -6.58
N ARG A 57 -4.60 -6.65 -5.58
CA ARG A 57 -3.15 -6.65 -5.74
C ARG A 57 -2.53 -7.95 -5.23
N ILE A 58 -1.41 -8.34 -5.82
CA ILE A 58 -0.56 -9.41 -5.32
C ILE A 58 0.83 -8.82 -5.03
N SER A 59 1.38 -9.15 -3.87
CA SER A 59 2.74 -8.80 -3.49
C SER A 59 3.51 -10.03 -3.04
N THR A 60 4.77 -10.11 -3.42
CA THR A 60 5.65 -11.21 -3.00
C THR A 60 6.66 -10.80 -1.94
N ASN A 61 7.41 -11.77 -1.43
CA ASN A 61 8.72 -11.50 -0.82
C ASN A 61 9.70 -10.91 -1.84
N SER A 62 10.92 -10.57 -1.40
CA SER A 62 11.97 -10.05 -2.29
C SER A 62 12.17 -10.95 -3.50
N PHE A 63 12.13 -10.38 -4.70
CA PHE A 63 12.38 -11.11 -5.95
C PHE A 63 13.75 -11.78 -5.99
N GLU A 64 14.71 -11.29 -5.20
CA GLU A 64 16.04 -11.92 -5.08
C GLU A 64 15.98 -13.33 -4.45
N ASP A 65 14.90 -13.67 -3.74
CA ASP A 65 14.71 -14.99 -3.14
C ASP A 65 14.22 -16.05 -4.14
N TYR A 66 13.61 -15.65 -5.25
CA TYR A 66 12.96 -16.58 -6.19
C TYR A 66 13.37 -16.41 -7.65
N LEU A 67 13.93 -15.26 -8.04
CA LEU A 67 14.47 -15.04 -9.38
C LEU A 67 15.98 -15.30 -9.44
N SER A 68 16.42 -15.74 -10.61
CA SER A 68 17.83 -15.95 -10.98
C SER A 68 18.48 -14.64 -11.42
N ILE A 69 18.58 -13.66 -10.51
CA ILE A 69 19.05 -12.29 -10.79
C ILE A 69 20.49 -12.20 -11.32
N ASP A 70 21.27 -13.27 -11.18
CA ASP A 70 22.65 -13.43 -11.64
C ASP A 70 22.78 -14.05 -13.04
N ASP A 71 21.68 -14.49 -13.66
CA ASP A 71 21.64 -15.13 -14.98
C ASP A 71 20.60 -14.43 -15.88
N ASP A 72 21.06 -13.64 -16.85
CA ASP A 72 20.20 -12.83 -17.73
C ASP A 72 19.14 -13.66 -18.45
N HIS A 73 19.53 -14.83 -18.95
CA HIS A 73 18.64 -15.68 -19.75
C HIS A 73 17.57 -16.30 -18.87
N LYS A 74 17.94 -16.87 -17.72
CA LYS A 74 16.96 -17.43 -16.79
C LYS A 74 16.05 -16.37 -16.21
N PHE A 75 16.59 -15.22 -15.84
CA PHE A 75 15.82 -14.09 -15.33
C PHE A 75 14.72 -13.67 -16.32
N ALA A 76 15.06 -13.51 -17.60
CA ALA A 76 14.08 -13.16 -18.63
C ALA A 76 12.98 -14.22 -18.80
N GLN A 77 13.34 -15.51 -18.77
CA GLN A 77 12.38 -16.61 -18.84
C GLN A 77 11.43 -16.65 -17.63
N GLU A 78 11.96 -16.44 -16.43
CA GLU A 78 11.18 -16.41 -15.19
C GLU A 78 10.19 -15.23 -15.17
N LEU A 79 10.58 -14.06 -15.70
CA LEU A 79 9.66 -12.92 -15.86
C LEU A 79 8.53 -13.21 -16.85
N GLU A 80 8.84 -13.86 -17.97
CA GLU A 80 7.82 -14.28 -18.94
C GLU A 80 6.85 -15.30 -18.32
N LEU A 81 7.36 -16.26 -17.55
CA LEU A 81 6.55 -17.25 -16.84
C LEU A 81 5.58 -16.57 -15.84
N ILE A 82 6.07 -15.62 -15.04
CA ILE A 82 5.25 -14.85 -14.09
C ILE A 82 4.19 -14.06 -14.85
N ARG A 83 4.57 -13.31 -15.88
CA ARG A 83 3.65 -12.51 -16.71
C ARG A 83 2.53 -13.37 -17.30
N ASN A 84 2.88 -14.50 -17.90
CA ASN A 84 1.91 -15.41 -18.51
C ASN A 84 0.98 -16.01 -17.45
N THR A 85 1.49 -16.36 -16.27
CA THR A 85 0.67 -16.90 -15.18
C THR A 85 -0.30 -15.86 -14.60
N LEU A 86 0.17 -14.65 -14.35
CA LEU A 86 -0.68 -13.54 -13.90
C LEU A 86 -1.78 -13.22 -14.92
N SER A 87 -1.43 -13.18 -16.21
CA SER A 87 -2.38 -12.94 -17.30
C SER A 87 -3.48 -14.00 -17.37
N ARG A 88 -3.14 -15.29 -17.20
CA ARG A 88 -4.12 -16.39 -17.18
C ARG A 88 -5.17 -16.24 -16.08
N HIS A 89 -4.78 -15.69 -14.93
CA HIS A 89 -5.68 -15.47 -13.78
C HIS A 89 -6.32 -14.07 -13.74
N GLY A 90 -5.95 -13.18 -14.67
CA GLY A 90 -6.41 -11.79 -14.71
C GLY A 90 -5.86 -10.94 -13.56
N ALA A 91 -4.70 -11.27 -13.02
CA ALA A 91 -4.01 -10.52 -11.98
C ALA A 91 -3.14 -9.42 -12.62
N ASN A 92 -3.54 -8.16 -12.50
CA ASN A 92 -2.85 -7.07 -13.20
C ASN A 92 -1.83 -6.34 -12.30
N PHE A 93 -2.15 -6.13 -11.02
CA PHE A 93 -1.25 -5.44 -10.09
C PHE A 93 -0.36 -6.43 -9.36
N PHE A 94 0.94 -6.42 -9.69
CA PHE A 94 1.91 -7.34 -9.11
C PHE A 94 3.13 -6.59 -8.59
N ASN A 95 3.46 -6.82 -7.32
CA ASN A 95 4.67 -6.31 -6.70
C ASN A 95 5.68 -7.44 -6.49
N PHE A 96 6.83 -7.31 -7.15
CA PHE A 96 7.96 -8.25 -7.07
C PHE A 96 8.65 -8.25 -5.71
N GLY A 97 8.36 -7.28 -4.84
CA GLY A 97 9.02 -7.10 -3.56
C GLY A 97 10.33 -6.31 -3.68
N PRO A 98 11.08 -6.18 -2.56
CA PRO A 98 12.19 -5.24 -2.49
C PRO A 98 13.48 -5.81 -3.07
N ALA A 99 14.24 -4.94 -3.76
CA ALA A 99 15.67 -5.07 -3.92
C ALA A 99 16.37 -4.82 -2.57
N ARG A 100 17.39 -5.63 -2.29
CA ARG A 100 18.24 -5.61 -1.10
C ARG A 100 19.72 -5.65 -1.45
N SER A 101 20.07 -5.91 -2.72
CA SER A 101 21.45 -5.94 -3.22
C SER A 101 21.63 -5.06 -4.45
N ALA A 102 22.89 -4.74 -4.77
CA ALA A 102 23.23 -3.97 -5.97
C ALA A 102 22.83 -4.70 -7.27
N ILE A 103 22.92 -6.03 -7.30
CA ILE A 103 22.50 -6.84 -8.44
C ILE A 103 20.97 -6.83 -8.56
N GLY A 104 20.26 -6.98 -7.44
CA GLY A 104 18.80 -6.86 -7.46
C GLY A 104 18.33 -5.49 -7.93
N LEU A 105 18.97 -4.42 -7.44
CA LEU A 105 18.66 -3.05 -7.85
C LEU A 105 18.86 -2.84 -9.36
N SER A 106 19.89 -3.43 -9.96
CA SER A 106 20.12 -3.33 -11.42
C SER A 106 19.09 -4.10 -12.25
N ARG A 107 18.30 -5.00 -11.65
CA ARG A 107 17.21 -5.73 -12.32
C ARG A 107 15.88 -4.99 -12.31
N VAL A 108 15.72 -3.98 -11.45
CA VAL A 108 14.46 -3.24 -11.29
C VAL A 108 13.91 -2.72 -12.63
N PRO A 109 14.70 -2.09 -13.53
CA PRO A 109 14.16 -1.64 -14.82
C PRO A 109 13.47 -2.77 -15.61
N SER A 110 14.11 -3.94 -15.72
CA SER A 110 13.54 -5.10 -16.41
C SER A 110 12.29 -5.66 -15.72
N LEU A 111 12.20 -5.58 -14.38
CA LEU A 111 10.98 -5.94 -13.66
C LEU A 111 9.81 -5.01 -14.05
N LEU A 112 10.04 -3.70 -14.07
CA LEU A 112 9.00 -2.71 -14.38
C LEU A 112 8.60 -2.70 -15.87
N GLU A 113 9.50 -3.10 -16.76
CA GLU A 113 9.23 -3.25 -18.20
C GLU A 113 8.50 -4.56 -18.52
N SER A 114 8.55 -5.56 -17.64
CA SER A 114 7.91 -6.86 -17.87
C SER A 114 6.39 -6.76 -18.01
N MET A 115 5.76 -5.80 -17.31
CA MET A 115 4.31 -5.61 -17.27
C MET A 115 3.98 -4.13 -16.99
N GLU A 116 2.85 -3.66 -17.52
CA GLU A 116 2.39 -2.27 -17.29
C GLU A 116 2.19 -1.96 -15.80
N LEU A 117 1.62 -2.91 -15.05
CA LEU A 117 1.32 -2.79 -13.63
C LEU A 117 2.23 -3.69 -12.76
N ALA A 118 3.51 -3.80 -13.17
CA ALA A 118 4.58 -4.31 -12.33
C ALA A 118 5.11 -3.22 -11.39
N PHE A 119 5.34 -3.60 -10.14
CA PHE A 119 5.89 -2.74 -9.09
C PHE A 119 7.07 -3.43 -8.42
N ALA A 120 8.02 -2.65 -7.94
CA ALA A 120 9.12 -3.13 -7.12
C ALA A 120 9.53 -2.03 -6.13
N SER A 121 10.30 -2.37 -5.12
CA SER A 121 10.83 -1.38 -4.19
C SER A 121 12.29 -1.66 -3.87
N CYS A 122 12.89 -0.80 -3.06
CA CYS A 122 14.23 -1.00 -2.55
C CYS A 122 14.25 -0.71 -1.05
N ASP A 123 14.74 -1.66 -0.25
CA ASP A 123 14.94 -1.45 1.18
C ASP A 123 16.25 -0.67 1.39
N LEU A 124 16.16 0.53 1.97
CA LEU A 124 17.32 1.36 2.30
C LEU A 124 18.11 0.80 3.50
N LEU A 125 17.48 -0.03 4.33
CA LEU A 125 18.06 -0.59 5.55
C LEU A 125 17.93 -2.12 5.57
N PRO A 126 18.47 -2.84 4.57
CA PRO A 126 18.27 -4.28 4.45
C PRO A 126 18.87 -5.08 5.63
N SER A 127 19.89 -4.52 6.30
CA SER A 127 20.49 -5.08 7.53
C SER A 127 19.76 -4.70 8.82
N GLN A 128 18.72 -3.85 8.75
CA GLN A 128 17.92 -3.32 9.86
C GLN A 128 18.68 -2.57 10.97
N SER A 129 19.96 -2.25 10.77
CA SER A 129 20.73 -1.41 11.69
C SER A 129 20.76 0.03 11.19
N LEU A 130 20.23 0.96 12.00
CA LEU A 130 20.39 2.41 11.76
C LEU A 130 21.80 2.90 12.12
N ASP A 131 22.60 2.07 12.82
CA ASP A 131 23.92 2.44 13.30
C ASP A 131 24.98 2.40 12.17
N GLU A 132 24.66 1.77 11.04
CA GLU A 132 25.54 1.66 9.87
C GLU A 132 24.78 2.05 8.59
N ILE A 133 24.64 3.35 8.37
CA ILE A 133 24.13 3.89 7.10
C ILE A 133 25.20 3.69 6.01
N ASP A 134 24.92 2.81 5.05
CA ASP A 134 25.76 2.65 3.85
C ASP A 134 25.43 3.76 2.83
N LEU A 135 26.24 4.83 2.83
CA LEU A 135 26.11 5.94 1.90
C LEU A 135 26.33 5.53 0.44
N ALA A 136 27.15 4.51 0.18
CA ALA A 136 27.38 4.02 -1.18
C ALA A 136 26.15 3.27 -1.70
N TRP A 137 25.49 2.50 -0.84
CA TRP A 137 24.18 1.92 -1.15
C TRP A 137 23.15 3.01 -1.43
N MET A 138 23.01 4.01 -0.57
CA MET A 138 22.07 5.11 -0.78
C MET A 138 22.33 5.87 -2.09
N GLY A 139 23.59 6.09 -2.46
CA GLY A 139 23.97 6.68 -3.74
C GLY A 139 23.45 5.86 -4.93
N LYS A 140 23.68 4.54 -4.93
CA LYS A 140 23.18 3.65 -5.99
C LYS A 140 21.65 3.66 -6.08
N VAL A 141 20.96 3.69 -4.94
CA VAL A 141 19.50 3.75 -4.92
C VAL A 141 19.00 5.09 -5.48
N ALA A 142 19.65 6.21 -5.13
CA ALA A 142 19.33 7.52 -5.69
C ALA A 142 19.54 7.56 -7.22
N ASP A 143 20.65 7.01 -7.71
CA ASP A 143 20.92 6.91 -9.16
C ASP A 143 19.85 6.07 -9.88
N CYS A 144 19.43 4.95 -9.28
CA CYS A 144 18.35 4.11 -9.80
C CYS A 144 17.01 4.87 -9.85
N CYS A 145 16.63 5.55 -8.76
CA CYS A 145 15.45 6.40 -8.73
C CYS A 145 15.47 7.48 -9.82
N SER A 146 16.62 8.15 -10.00
CA SER A 146 16.78 9.18 -11.04
C SER A 146 16.61 8.59 -12.44
N THR A 147 17.27 7.46 -12.72
CA THR A 147 17.21 6.79 -14.03
C THR A 147 15.80 6.34 -14.36
N LEU A 148 15.07 5.81 -13.38
CA LEU A 148 13.68 5.40 -13.58
C LEU A 148 12.76 6.60 -13.79
N ALA A 149 12.97 7.70 -13.07
CA ALA A 149 12.17 8.92 -13.20
C ALA A 149 12.33 9.60 -14.57
N ASP A 150 13.50 9.51 -15.22
CA ASP A 150 13.71 10.05 -16.57
C ASP A 150 12.78 9.39 -17.62
N GLY A 151 12.30 8.16 -17.35
CA GLY A 151 11.29 7.47 -18.15
C GLY A 151 9.84 7.91 -17.90
N GLY A 152 9.60 8.88 -17.00
CA GLY A 152 8.26 9.37 -16.64
C GLY A 152 7.66 8.60 -15.46
N SER A 153 6.57 7.86 -15.69
CA SER A 153 5.69 7.30 -14.64
C SER A 153 6.27 6.15 -13.82
N ASN A 154 7.50 5.71 -14.10
CA ASN A 154 8.16 4.63 -13.34
C ASN A 154 8.38 4.99 -11.88
N ASN A 155 8.44 6.29 -11.55
CA ASN A 155 8.49 6.78 -10.17
C ASN A 155 7.21 6.47 -9.36
N PHE A 156 6.09 6.11 -10.00
CA PHE A 156 4.90 5.55 -9.33
C PHE A 156 4.98 4.03 -9.16
N ARG A 157 5.88 3.37 -9.90
CA ARG A 157 6.04 1.91 -9.93
C ARG A 157 7.24 1.42 -9.12
N PHE A 158 8.13 2.33 -8.70
CA PHE A 158 9.27 2.06 -7.85
C PHE A 158 9.48 3.12 -6.77
N CYS A 159 9.92 2.68 -5.59
CA CYS A 159 10.37 3.58 -4.54
C CYS A 159 11.45 2.93 -3.68
N ALA A 160 12.25 3.78 -3.03
CA ALA A 160 13.08 3.39 -1.91
C ALA A 160 12.31 3.62 -0.60
N PHE A 161 12.42 2.71 0.37
CA PHE A 161 11.79 2.84 1.68
C PHE A 161 12.73 2.47 2.81
N ALA A 162 12.40 2.93 4.02
CA ALA A 162 13.08 2.55 5.26
C ALA A 162 12.04 2.33 6.35
N ASN A 163 12.28 1.38 7.26
CA ASN A 163 11.41 1.11 8.41
C ASN A 163 9.93 0.82 8.06
N ALA A 164 9.65 0.29 6.87
CA ALA A 164 8.32 -0.20 6.52
C ALA A 164 8.21 -1.68 6.88
N PRO A 165 7.20 -2.11 7.67
CA PRO A 165 7.01 -3.51 7.97
C PRO A 165 6.49 -4.27 6.74
N HIS A 166 6.76 -5.58 6.69
CA HIS A 166 6.13 -6.47 5.72
C HIS A 166 4.61 -6.49 5.91
N GLY A 167 3.87 -6.85 4.86
CA GLY A 167 2.41 -6.90 4.88
C GLY A 167 1.72 -5.56 4.62
N ILE A 168 2.46 -4.46 4.48
CA ILE A 168 1.91 -3.16 4.10
C ILE A 168 1.22 -3.23 2.72
N PRO A 169 -0.03 -2.77 2.56
CA PRO A 169 -0.76 -2.79 1.28
C PRO A 169 -0.45 -1.58 0.36
N PHE A 170 0.51 -0.73 0.73
CA PHE A 170 0.92 0.45 -0.04
C PHE A 170 1.88 0.07 -1.17
N PHE A 171 1.53 0.41 -2.42
CA PHE A 171 2.44 0.24 -3.57
C PHE A 171 3.21 1.55 -3.80
N PRO A 172 4.50 1.49 -4.17
CA PRO A 172 5.26 0.28 -4.53
C PRO A 172 5.98 -0.44 -3.37
N VAL A 173 5.79 -0.04 -2.11
CA VAL A 173 6.52 -0.64 -0.96
C VAL A 173 6.13 -2.10 -0.68
N SER A 174 4.86 -2.46 -0.89
CA SER A 174 4.24 -3.72 -0.44
C SER A 174 5.08 -4.95 -0.71
N TYR A 175 5.32 -5.74 0.35
CA TYR A 175 6.08 -6.98 0.26
C TYR A 175 5.68 -7.95 1.37
N HIS A 176 5.97 -9.23 1.17
CA HIS A 176 5.78 -10.27 2.18
C HIS A 176 7.10 -10.69 2.83
N LYS A 177 7.01 -11.26 4.03
CA LYS A 177 8.18 -11.82 4.71
C LYS A 177 8.43 -13.24 4.21
N SER A 178 9.61 -13.50 3.66
CA SER A 178 10.02 -14.81 3.13
C SER A 178 9.75 -15.94 4.13
N GLY A 179 9.16 -17.02 3.64
CA GLY A 179 8.76 -18.18 4.46
C GLY A 179 7.49 -18.00 5.29
N SER A 180 6.83 -16.85 5.23
CA SER A 180 5.56 -16.63 5.94
C SER A 180 4.38 -17.26 5.19
N PRO A 181 3.33 -17.71 5.91
CA PRO A 181 2.13 -18.25 5.28
C PRO A 181 1.42 -17.21 4.40
N PRO A 182 0.63 -17.65 3.40
CA PRO A 182 -0.20 -16.75 2.60
C PRO A 182 -1.06 -15.86 3.50
N SER A 183 -1.07 -14.57 3.19
CA SER A 183 -1.70 -13.55 4.03
C SER A 183 -2.34 -12.47 3.18
N PHE A 184 -3.15 -11.59 3.77
CA PHE A 184 -3.70 -10.44 3.08
C PHE A 184 -3.86 -9.23 3.99
N SER A 185 -3.83 -8.05 3.38
CA SER A 185 -4.05 -6.77 4.04
C SER A 185 -4.94 -5.86 3.20
N ILE A 186 -5.54 -4.86 3.84
CA ILE A 186 -6.52 -3.98 3.24
C ILE A 186 -6.07 -2.53 3.43
N ALA A 187 -6.21 -1.68 2.42
CA ALA A 187 -6.02 -0.23 2.54
C ALA A 187 -7.30 0.53 2.21
N LEU A 188 -7.48 1.69 2.83
CA LEU A 188 -8.62 2.58 2.60
C LEU A 188 -8.22 3.81 1.77
N GLU A 189 -9.19 4.36 1.04
CA GLU A 189 -9.20 5.74 0.54
C GLU A 189 -10.27 6.49 1.34
N ASN A 190 -9.85 7.47 2.14
CA ASN A 190 -10.69 8.05 3.21
C ASN A 190 -10.51 9.57 3.38
N ALA A 191 -9.75 10.24 2.52
CA ALA A 191 -9.52 11.68 2.64
C ALA A 191 -10.79 12.52 2.40
N GLU A 192 -11.76 12.04 1.61
CA GLU A 192 -13.05 12.73 1.45
C GLU A 192 -13.81 12.85 2.78
N LEU A 193 -13.79 11.79 3.61
CA LEU A 193 -14.33 11.81 4.96
C LEU A 193 -13.63 12.85 5.83
N VAL A 194 -12.29 12.96 5.74
CA VAL A 194 -11.53 13.98 6.49
C VAL A 194 -11.97 15.38 6.10
N ARG A 195 -12.06 15.65 4.79
CA ARG A 195 -12.50 16.95 4.27
C ARG A 195 -13.90 17.29 4.78
N GLU A 196 -14.83 16.35 4.72
CA GLU A 196 -16.19 16.59 5.17
C GLU A 196 -16.24 16.92 6.67
N VAL A 197 -15.62 16.08 7.51
CA VAL A 197 -15.61 16.31 8.96
C VAL A 197 -15.00 17.67 9.29
N PHE A 198 -13.96 18.09 8.57
CA PHE A 198 -13.30 19.39 8.79
C PHE A 198 -14.10 20.58 8.23
N SER A 199 -14.94 20.33 7.22
CA SER A 199 -15.78 21.36 6.58
C SER A 199 -17.09 21.62 7.32
N ASN A 200 -17.53 20.72 8.20
CA ASN A 200 -18.73 20.93 9.01
C ASN A 200 -18.58 22.18 9.90
N GLU A 201 -19.61 23.03 9.91
CA GLU A 201 -19.58 24.31 10.63
C GLU A 201 -19.44 24.09 12.16
N PRO A 202 -18.56 24.86 12.85
CA PRO A 202 -18.31 24.65 14.26
C PRO A 202 -19.40 25.26 15.15
N HIS A 203 -19.64 24.62 16.29
CA HIS A 203 -20.34 25.22 17.43
C HIS A 203 -19.43 26.17 18.24
N ASP A 204 -18.09 25.94 18.25
CA ASP A 204 -17.07 26.76 18.95
C ASP A 204 -15.68 26.63 18.28
N GLU A 205 -14.96 27.75 18.14
CA GLU A 205 -13.64 27.82 17.50
C GLU A 205 -12.52 27.24 18.37
N ALA A 206 -12.57 27.46 19.69
CA ALA A 206 -11.53 27.02 20.61
C ALA A 206 -11.42 25.48 20.66
N THR A 207 -12.53 24.79 20.44
CA THR A 207 -12.65 23.33 20.51
C THR A 207 -12.74 22.65 19.14
N ARG A 208 -12.65 23.41 18.04
CA ARG A 208 -12.90 22.91 16.67
C ARG A 208 -12.01 21.72 16.29
N VAL A 209 -10.69 21.86 16.46
CA VAL A 209 -9.74 20.80 16.09
C VAL A 209 -10.02 19.53 16.88
N GLN A 210 -10.22 19.64 18.19
CA GLN A 210 -10.52 18.49 19.04
C GLN A 210 -11.82 17.80 18.63
N THR A 211 -12.89 18.58 18.41
CA THR A 211 -14.21 18.06 18.01
C THR A 211 -14.16 17.35 16.66
N CYS A 212 -13.45 17.92 15.69
CA CYS A 212 -13.25 17.31 14.37
C CYS A 212 -12.47 15.99 14.47
N MET A 213 -11.40 15.95 15.27
CA MET A 213 -10.61 14.72 15.46
C MET A 213 -11.40 13.62 16.17
N GLN A 214 -12.22 13.96 17.17
CA GLN A 214 -13.11 13.02 17.84
C GLN A 214 -14.18 12.46 16.90
N SER A 215 -14.79 13.33 16.09
CA SER A 215 -15.79 12.94 15.09
C SER A 215 -15.18 12.03 14.02
N LEU A 216 -14.01 12.41 13.49
CA LEU A 216 -13.29 11.60 12.50
C LEU A 216 -12.91 10.24 13.07
N LYS A 217 -12.42 10.19 14.32
CA LYS A 217 -12.11 8.93 15.00
C LYS A 217 -13.35 8.05 15.04
N HIS A 218 -14.49 8.57 15.50
CA HIS A 218 -15.73 7.80 15.60
C HIS A 218 -16.15 7.19 14.26
N GLU A 219 -16.17 7.98 13.19
CA GLU A 219 -16.55 7.52 11.85
C GLU A 219 -15.58 6.46 11.31
N LEU A 220 -14.26 6.69 11.46
CA LEU A 220 -13.24 5.72 11.04
C LEU A 220 -13.35 4.41 11.82
N GLU A 221 -13.64 4.45 13.12
CA GLU A 221 -13.84 3.24 13.93
C GLU A 221 -15.00 2.39 13.42
N LEU A 222 -16.14 3.01 13.13
CA LEU A 222 -17.31 2.30 12.60
C LEU A 222 -17.01 1.64 11.26
N ILE A 223 -16.32 2.36 10.37
CA ILE A 223 -15.96 1.86 9.04
C ILE A 223 -14.93 0.73 9.13
N CYS A 224 -13.85 0.93 9.88
CA CYS A 224 -12.78 -0.05 10.00
C CYS A 224 -13.26 -1.35 10.64
N LYS A 225 -14.15 -1.29 11.65
CA LYS A 225 -14.75 -2.49 12.25
C LYS A 225 -15.55 -3.31 11.23
N ARG A 226 -16.34 -2.66 10.38
CA ARG A 226 -17.12 -3.36 9.33
C ARG A 226 -16.24 -4.04 8.28
N VAL A 227 -15.09 -3.43 7.96
CA VAL A 227 -14.08 -3.99 7.05
C VAL A 227 -13.34 -5.15 7.73
N GLU A 228 -12.96 -5.00 9.00
CA GLU A 228 -12.30 -6.05 9.78
C GLU A 228 -13.19 -7.28 9.97
N GLU A 229 -14.48 -7.11 10.28
CA GLU A 229 -15.44 -8.21 10.36
C GLU A 229 -15.47 -9.03 9.06
N ALA A 230 -15.53 -8.36 7.90
CA ALA A 230 -15.47 -9.03 6.60
C ALA A 230 -14.14 -9.78 6.40
N ALA A 231 -13.03 -9.18 6.81
CA ALA A 231 -11.72 -9.79 6.67
C ALA A 231 -11.58 -11.04 7.55
N LEU A 232 -12.08 -11.01 8.78
CA LEU A 232 -12.08 -12.16 9.68
C LEU A 232 -12.97 -13.30 9.15
N GLU A 233 -14.09 -12.98 8.51
CA GLU A 233 -14.93 -13.98 7.82
C GLU A 233 -14.21 -14.62 6.63
N VAL A 234 -13.40 -13.87 5.88
CA VAL A 234 -12.62 -14.38 4.74
C VAL A 234 -11.43 -15.23 5.19
N GLU A 235 -10.72 -14.82 6.25
CA GLU A 235 -9.61 -15.56 6.86
C GLU A 235 -10.04 -17.01 7.19
N GLN A 236 -11.24 -17.18 7.72
CA GLN A 236 -11.81 -18.51 8.04
C GLN A 236 -12.11 -19.39 6.83
N LYS A 237 -12.31 -18.80 5.64
CA LYS A 237 -12.75 -19.52 4.42
C LYS A 237 -11.59 -19.92 3.50
N ASN A 238 -10.54 -19.11 3.42
CA ASN A 238 -9.61 -19.13 2.29
C ASN A 238 -8.16 -19.52 2.62
N GLY A 239 -7.86 -19.85 3.88
CA GLY A 239 -6.52 -20.27 4.31
C GLY A 239 -5.46 -19.16 4.24
N PHE A 240 -5.90 -17.90 4.20
CA PHE A 240 -5.05 -16.71 4.19
C PHE A 240 -5.17 -16.01 5.54
N ASN A 241 -4.03 -15.65 6.13
CA ASN A 241 -4.03 -14.90 7.38
C ASN A 241 -4.33 -13.42 7.11
N TYR A 242 -5.29 -12.86 7.83
CA TYR A 242 -5.58 -11.44 7.80
C TYR A 242 -4.53 -10.67 8.60
N LEU A 243 -3.76 -9.80 7.97
CA LEU A 243 -2.70 -9.03 8.67
C LEU A 243 -3.22 -7.74 9.30
N GLY A 244 -4.30 -7.16 8.76
CA GLY A 244 -4.88 -5.92 9.27
C GLY A 244 -5.31 -4.95 8.18
N ILE A 245 -5.79 -3.78 8.63
CA ILE A 245 -6.10 -2.61 7.81
C ILE A 245 -4.97 -1.59 7.95
N ASP A 246 -4.52 -1.02 6.83
CA ASP A 246 -3.78 0.24 6.85
C ASP A 246 -4.77 1.40 6.99
N THR A 247 -4.84 1.96 8.20
CA THR A 247 -5.77 3.03 8.57
C THR A 247 -5.28 4.41 8.13
N SER A 248 -4.21 4.49 7.33
CA SER A 248 -3.64 5.76 6.87
C SER A 248 -4.70 6.65 6.22
N ILE A 249 -4.54 7.97 6.40
CA ILE A 249 -5.28 8.92 5.59
C ILE A 249 -4.63 8.97 4.22
N ASN A 250 -5.36 8.50 3.21
CA ASN A 250 -4.90 8.43 1.83
C ASN A 250 -5.81 9.31 0.94
N PRO A 251 -5.22 10.21 0.14
CA PRO A 251 -5.99 11.07 -0.76
C PRO A 251 -6.68 10.26 -1.86
N ALA A 252 -7.74 10.85 -2.42
CA ALA A 252 -8.31 10.40 -3.68
C ALA A 252 -7.64 11.14 -4.85
N LEU A 253 -7.73 10.60 -6.07
CA LEU A 253 -7.27 11.27 -7.30
C LEU A 253 -8.26 12.37 -7.76
N SER A 254 -8.90 13.04 -6.81
CA SER A 254 -9.91 14.08 -7.02
C SER A 254 -9.75 15.16 -5.96
N ARG A 255 -10.17 16.38 -6.31
CA ARG A 255 -10.07 17.54 -5.42
C ARG A 255 -10.86 17.37 -4.12
N GLU A 256 -11.97 16.62 -4.19
CA GLU A 256 -12.82 16.29 -3.06
C GLU A 256 -12.11 15.39 -2.03
N GLY A 257 -11.05 14.68 -2.44
CA GLY A 257 -10.19 13.88 -1.58
C GLY A 257 -8.85 14.54 -1.24
N SER A 258 -8.72 15.85 -1.42
CA SER A 258 -7.48 16.55 -1.08
C SER A 258 -7.29 16.69 0.43
N VAL A 259 -6.13 16.25 0.91
CA VAL A 259 -5.76 16.36 2.34
C VAL A 259 -5.31 17.79 2.64
N ALA A 260 -4.54 18.41 1.75
CA ALA A 260 -4.16 19.81 1.88
C ALA A 260 -5.40 20.73 1.99
N TYR A 261 -6.40 20.55 1.14
CA TYR A 261 -7.64 21.33 1.19
C TYR A 261 -8.47 21.05 2.46
N ALA A 262 -8.47 19.80 2.94
CA ALA A 262 -9.09 19.47 4.23
C ALA A 262 -8.44 20.28 5.37
N PHE A 263 -7.10 20.33 5.41
CA PHE A 263 -6.37 21.12 6.42
C PHE A 263 -6.75 22.60 6.36
N GLU A 264 -6.87 23.16 5.16
CA GLU A 264 -7.29 24.55 4.96
C GLU A 264 -8.72 24.81 5.42
N SER A 265 -9.61 23.83 5.24
CA SER A 265 -10.99 23.92 5.70
C SER A 265 -11.12 23.94 7.23
N LEU A 266 -10.19 23.27 7.93
CA LEU A 266 -10.19 23.17 9.40
C LEU A 266 -9.84 24.49 10.10
N LEU A 267 -8.86 25.25 9.59
CA LEU A 267 -8.34 26.46 10.26
C LEU A 267 -8.79 27.79 9.63
N ARG A 268 -9.81 27.77 8.75
CA ARG A 268 -10.40 28.94 8.05
C ARG A 268 -9.50 29.56 6.96
N LYS A 269 -10.05 30.58 6.28
CA LYS A 269 -9.61 31.11 4.97
C LYS A 269 -8.18 31.65 4.94
N GLU A 270 -7.63 32.15 6.06
CA GLU A 270 -6.27 32.70 6.10
C GLU A 270 -5.19 31.61 6.21
N PHE A 271 -5.52 30.42 6.74
CA PHE A 271 -4.56 29.34 6.81
C PHE A 271 -4.32 28.75 5.42
N ARG A 272 -3.05 28.42 5.17
CA ARG A 272 -2.59 27.71 3.99
C ARG A 272 -1.79 26.51 4.43
N PHE A 273 -1.96 25.39 3.73
CA PHE A 273 -1.17 24.19 4.00
C PHE A 273 0.34 24.52 3.93
N GLY A 274 1.11 24.02 4.90
CA GLY A 274 2.52 24.37 5.10
C GLY A 274 2.75 25.57 6.05
N GLY A 275 1.71 26.34 6.38
CA GLY A 275 1.75 27.41 7.37
C GLY A 275 1.82 26.92 8.83
N ALA A 276 1.93 27.86 9.76
CA ALA A 276 1.94 27.58 11.20
C ALA A 276 0.67 26.81 11.61
N GLY A 277 0.84 25.67 12.29
CA GLY A 277 -0.25 24.78 12.68
C GLY A 277 -0.37 23.51 11.84
N THR A 278 0.18 23.48 10.61
CA THR A 278 0.15 22.29 9.73
C THR A 278 0.68 21.03 10.43
N LEU A 279 1.84 21.13 11.07
CA LEU A 279 2.44 20.00 11.79
C LEU A 279 1.60 19.55 13.00
N GLY A 280 0.92 20.49 13.67
CA GLY A 280 0.02 20.19 14.78
C GLY A 280 -1.20 19.39 14.33
N ILE A 281 -1.82 19.78 13.21
CA ILE A 281 -2.93 19.04 12.60
C ILE A 281 -2.45 17.67 12.12
N ALA A 282 -1.32 17.60 11.42
CA ALA A 282 -0.75 16.36 10.94
C ALA A 282 -0.50 15.37 12.08
N ARG A 283 0.05 15.84 13.20
CA ARG A 283 0.22 15.05 14.42
C ARG A 283 -1.12 14.57 14.97
N ALA A 284 -2.11 15.46 15.13
CA ALA A 284 -3.41 15.10 15.69
C ALA A 284 -4.13 14.06 14.82
N LEU A 285 -4.12 14.24 13.50
CA LEU A 285 -4.70 13.30 12.53
C LEU A 285 -3.99 11.95 12.55
N THR A 286 -2.66 11.96 12.60
CA THR A 286 -1.84 10.75 12.76
C THR A 286 -2.16 10.02 14.06
N SER A 287 -2.37 10.75 15.17
CA SER A 287 -2.77 10.15 16.44
C SER A 287 -4.15 9.48 16.36
N VAL A 288 -5.11 10.05 15.62
CA VAL A 288 -6.43 9.45 15.41
C VAL A 288 -6.31 8.10 14.69
N VAL A 289 -5.65 8.05 13.53
CA VAL A 289 -5.54 6.81 12.74
C VAL A 289 -4.73 5.72 13.43
N LYS A 290 -3.77 6.11 14.30
CA LYS A 290 -3.00 5.20 15.15
C LYS A 290 -3.75 4.71 16.39
N ASP A 291 -4.94 5.22 16.67
CA ASP A 291 -5.73 4.85 17.85
C ASP A 291 -7.05 4.14 17.48
N ILE A 292 -7.24 3.82 16.20
CA ILE A 292 -8.39 3.01 15.74
C ILE A 292 -8.23 1.58 16.28
N PRO A 293 -9.23 1.02 16.99
CA PRO A 293 -9.14 -0.26 17.68
C PRO A 293 -9.51 -1.41 16.74
N VAL A 294 -8.71 -1.59 15.69
CA VAL A 294 -8.74 -2.75 14.77
C VAL A 294 -7.34 -3.33 14.66
N LYS A 295 -7.22 -4.54 14.12
CA LYS A 295 -5.94 -5.10 13.69
C LYS A 295 -5.37 -4.22 12.58
N ARG A 296 -4.27 -3.54 12.89
CA ARG A 296 -3.61 -2.57 12.02
C ARG A 296 -2.37 -3.16 11.37
N VAL A 297 -2.09 -2.73 10.14
CA VAL A 297 -0.89 -3.10 9.39
C VAL A 297 -0.40 -1.90 8.57
N GLY A 298 0.89 -1.86 8.25
CA GLY A 298 1.43 -0.86 7.34
C GLY A 298 1.72 0.49 8.01
N TYR A 299 1.49 1.57 7.26
CA TYR A 299 1.94 2.91 7.66
C TYR A 299 1.10 3.50 8.79
N CYS A 300 -0.23 3.29 8.76
CA CYS A 300 -1.21 3.79 9.73
C CYS A 300 -0.92 5.25 10.13
N GLY A 301 -0.74 6.11 9.13
CA GLY A 301 -0.29 7.49 9.29
C GLY A 301 -1.02 8.47 8.37
N LEU A 302 -0.33 9.54 7.99
CA LEU A 302 -0.87 10.55 7.11
C LEU A 302 -0.06 10.59 5.82
N MET A 303 -0.66 10.20 4.70
CA MET A 303 -0.02 10.29 3.39
C MET A 303 -0.21 11.71 2.84
N LEU A 304 0.89 12.37 2.47
CA LEU A 304 0.88 13.71 1.83
C LEU A 304 1.61 13.64 0.47
N PRO A 305 1.07 12.90 -0.52
CA PRO A 305 1.71 12.74 -1.81
C PRO A 305 1.46 13.97 -2.68
N ILE A 306 2.45 14.86 -2.75
CA ILE A 306 2.35 16.14 -3.47
C ILE A 306 1.91 15.97 -4.94
N LEU A 307 2.23 14.83 -5.57
CA LEU A 307 1.87 14.54 -6.96
C LEU A 307 0.48 13.91 -7.14
N GLU A 308 -0.16 13.44 -6.06
CA GLU A 308 -1.46 12.76 -6.10
C GLU A 308 -2.56 13.54 -5.34
N ASP A 309 -2.19 14.44 -4.45
CA ASP A 309 -3.08 15.34 -3.71
C ASP A 309 -3.39 16.60 -4.56
N LEU A 310 -4.51 16.56 -5.28
CA LEU A 310 -4.93 17.56 -6.30
C LEU A 310 -5.76 18.73 -5.74
#